data_AF-A0A1E5L217-F1
#
_entry.id   AF-A0A1E5L217-F1
#
_cell.length_a   1.000
_cell.length_b   1.000
_cell.length_c   1.000
_cell.angle_alpha   90.00
_cell.angle_beta   90.00
_cell.angle_gamma   90.00
#
_symmetry.space_group_name_H-M   'P 1'
#
loop_
_entity.id
_entity.type
_entity.pdbx_description
1 polymer ?
#
loop_
_entity_poly.entity_id
_entity_poly.type
_entity_poly.pdbx_seq_one_letter_code
_entity_poly.pdbx_strand_id
1 'polypeptide(L)'
;MGFQLISNSIIQLEGTVMFQIDNNWFNPNSVIEKVEDVVESIYITQEVTGKLHALSSEDEEVLHKLADYFGRYPKYSGFPNNSIDENDIEMFVELRKNLRAIGWGMNLNYSSDWNELTEKANNLINSR
;
A
#
# COMPACT_ATOMS: atom_id res chain seq x y z
N MET A 1 -16.44 4.34 1.98
CA MET A 1 -16.29 2.87 2.02
C MET A 1 -15.04 2.42 1.29
N GLY A 2 -14.87 2.70 -0.02
CA GLY A 2 -13.65 2.34 -0.78
C GLY A 2 -12.34 2.92 -0.21
N PHE A 3 -12.30 4.22 0.09
CA PHE A 3 -11.10 4.85 0.65
C PHE A 3 -10.63 4.25 1.98
N GLN A 4 -11.57 3.75 2.81
CA GLN A 4 -11.24 3.11 4.08
C GLN A 4 -10.61 1.73 3.85
N LEU A 5 -11.09 0.98 2.85
CA LEU A 5 -10.52 -0.32 2.50
C LEU A 5 -9.05 -0.16 2.08
N ILE A 6 -8.78 0.78 1.17
CA ILE A 6 -7.41 1.08 0.71
C ILE A 6 -6.53 1.54 1.89
N SER A 7 -6.99 2.51 2.67
CA SER A 7 -6.22 3.05 3.82
C SER A 7 -5.90 1.97 4.84
N ASN A 8 -6.85 1.07 5.13
CA ASN A 8 -6.66 -0.02 6.06
C ASN A 8 -5.62 -1.03 5.54
N SER A 9 -5.66 -1.41 4.26
CA SER A 9 -4.66 -2.30 3.68
C SER A 9 -3.26 -1.69 3.74
N ILE A 10 -3.12 -0.39 3.44
CA ILE A 10 -1.83 0.31 3.52
C ILE A 10 -1.29 0.35 4.95
N ILE A 11 -2.16 0.61 5.93
CA ILE A 11 -1.77 0.64 7.35
C ILE A 11 -1.39 -0.75 7.86
N GLN A 12 -2.07 -1.80 7.40
CA GLN A 12 -1.66 -3.18 7.70
C GLN A 12 -0.29 -3.50 7.09
N LEU A 13 -0.02 -3.05 5.86
CA LEU A 13 1.30 -3.21 5.24
C LEU A 13 2.40 -2.50 6.04
N GLU A 14 2.23 -1.22 6.39
CA GLU A 14 3.17 -0.46 7.24
C GLU A 14 3.44 -1.19 8.56
N GLY A 15 2.37 -1.73 9.15
CA GLY A 15 2.40 -2.46 10.39
C GLY A 15 3.14 -3.80 10.30
N THR A 16 2.94 -4.55 9.22
CA THR A 16 3.65 -5.81 8.98
C THR A 16 5.13 -5.56 8.75
N VAL A 17 5.50 -4.49 8.03
CA VAL A 17 6.92 -4.11 7.89
C VAL A 17 7.52 -3.78 9.26
N MET A 18 6.83 -3.01 10.10
CA MET A 18 7.28 -2.73 11.46
C MET A 18 7.51 -4.02 12.27
N PHE A 19 6.55 -4.95 12.21
CA PHE A 19 6.66 -6.23 12.89
C PHE A 19 7.86 -7.05 12.40
N GLN A 20 8.12 -7.09 11.08
CA GLN A 20 9.29 -7.79 10.55
C GLN A 20 10.61 -7.13 10.99
N ILE A 21 10.69 -5.79 11.02
CA ILE A 21 11.87 -5.08 11.54
C ILE A 21 12.13 -5.50 13.00
N ASP A 22 11.11 -5.47 13.86
CA ASP A 22 11.25 -5.81 15.29
C ASP A 22 11.61 -7.28 15.53
N ASN A 23 11.34 -8.16 14.56
CA ASN A 23 11.57 -9.60 14.63
C ASN A 23 12.67 -10.09 13.66
N ASN A 24 13.58 -9.20 13.24
CA ASN A 24 14.72 -9.52 12.36
C ASN A 24 14.30 -10.27 11.08
N TRP A 25 13.20 -9.85 10.46
CA TRP A 25 12.70 -10.39 9.19
C TRP A 25 12.46 -11.91 9.23
N PHE A 26 11.92 -12.42 10.34
CA PHE A 26 11.65 -13.86 10.52
C PHE A 26 10.68 -14.45 9.48
N ASN A 27 9.71 -13.67 8.98
CA ASN A 27 8.81 -14.10 7.91
C ASN A 27 8.58 -12.98 6.87
N PRO A 28 9.55 -12.74 5.97
CA PRO A 28 9.49 -11.65 5.00
C PRO A 28 8.30 -11.77 4.04
N ASN A 29 7.88 -13.00 3.71
CA ASN A 29 6.77 -13.27 2.81
C ASN A 29 5.44 -12.62 3.27
N SER A 30 5.25 -12.44 4.57
CA SER A 30 4.07 -11.74 5.10
C SER A 30 3.95 -10.29 4.61
N VAL A 31 5.07 -9.63 4.29
CA VAL A 31 5.08 -8.28 3.72
C VAL A 31 4.60 -8.30 2.27
N ILE A 32 5.04 -9.30 1.49
CA ILE A 32 4.61 -9.50 0.10
C ILE A 32 3.10 -9.73 0.04
N GLU A 33 2.56 -10.61 0.89
CA GLU A 33 1.11 -10.84 0.99
C GLU A 33 0.35 -9.52 1.24
N LYS A 34 0.90 -8.64 2.09
CA LYS A 34 0.27 -7.35 2.38
C LYS A 34 0.39 -6.32 1.27
N VAL A 35 1.43 -6.39 0.44
CA VAL A 35 1.50 -5.58 -0.80
C VAL A 35 0.39 -6.01 -1.75
N GLU A 36 0.17 -7.32 -1.90
CA GLU A 36 -0.90 -7.87 -2.74
C GLU A 36 -2.28 -7.43 -2.22
N ASP A 37 -2.51 -7.48 -0.91
CA ASP A 37 -3.75 -6.97 -0.28
C ASP A 37 -3.99 -5.48 -0.58
N VAL A 38 -2.94 -4.65 -0.62
CA VAL A 38 -3.07 -3.23 -0.99
C VAL A 38 -3.49 -3.10 -2.45
N VAL A 39 -2.78 -3.78 -3.36
CA VAL A 39 -3.08 -3.72 -4.79
C VAL A 39 -4.50 -4.23 -5.08
N GLU A 40 -4.91 -5.34 -4.48
CA GLU A 40 -6.26 -5.89 -4.60
C GLU A 40 -7.32 -4.91 -4.06
N SER A 41 -7.07 -4.30 -2.90
CA SER A 41 -8.00 -3.32 -2.32
C SER A 41 -8.27 -2.13 -3.23
N ILE A 42 -7.23 -1.68 -3.96
CA ILE A 42 -7.35 -0.59 -4.93
C ILE A 42 -8.18 -1.04 -6.13
N TYR A 43 -7.90 -2.22 -6.70
CA TYR A 43 -8.66 -2.74 -7.84
C TYR A 43 -10.13 -3.01 -7.52
N ILE A 44 -10.42 -3.63 -6.36
CA ILE A 44 -11.79 -3.84 -5.88
C ILE A 44 -12.50 -2.49 -5.76
N THR A 45 -11.81 -1.50 -5.20
CA THR A 45 -12.36 -0.17 -5.03
C THR A 45 -12.66 0.48 -6.38
N GLN A 46 -11.73 0.46 -7.34
CA GLN A 46 -11.93 0.97 -8.69
C GLN A 46 -13.11 0.28 -9.40
N GLU A 47 -13.24 -1.04 -9.30
CA GLU A 47 -14.34 -1.79 -9.91
C GLU A 47 -15.69 -1.35 -9.34
N VAL A 48 -15.79 -1.25 -8.01
CA VAL A 48 -17.03 -0.85 -7.33
C VAL A 48 -17.38 0.60 -7.63
N THR A 49 -16.42 1.52 -7.54
CA THR A 49 -16.69 2.95 -7.77
C THR A 49 -16.96 3.26 -9.24
N GLY A 50 -16.30 2.56 -10.16
CA GLY A 50 -16.51 2.69 -11.60
C GLY A 50 -17.93 2.28 -12.01
N LYS A 51 -18.43 1.15 -11.48
CA LYS A 51 -19.83 0.71 -11.69
C LYS A 51 -20.87 1.70 -11.15
N LEU A 52 -20.50 2.45 -10.11
CA LEU A 52 -21.37 3.42 -9.45
C LEU A 52 -21.20 4.86 -9.97
N HIS A 53 -20.25 5.11 -10.87
CA HIS A 53 -19.82 6.45 -11.29
C HIS A 53 -19.57 7.38 -10.10
N ALA A 54 -18.95 6.84 -9.04
CA ALA A 54 -18.82 7.48 -7.74
C ALA A 54 -17.51 8.26 -7.55
N LEU A 55 -16.60 8.20 -8.52
CA LEU A 55 -15.30 8.88 -8.51
C LEU A 55 -15.17 9.81 -9.71
N SER A 56 -14.36 10.85 -9.55
CA SER A 56 -13.93 11.67 -10.67
C SER A 56 -12.87 10.92 -11.50
N SER A 57 -12.65 11.33 -12.75
CA SER A 57 -11.58 10.77 -13.58
C SER A 57 -10.19 11.01 -12.97
N GLU A 58 -10.02 12.09 -12.20
CA GLU A 58 -8.77 12.39 -11.49
C GLU A 58 -8.53 11.40 -10.35
N ASP A 59 -9.57 11.09 -9.56
CA ASP A 59 -9.48 10.08 -8.50
C ASP A 59 -9.18 8.69 -9.08
N GLU A 60 -9.81 8.32 -10.20
CA GLU A 60 -9.54 7.06 -10.89
C GLU A 60 -8.09 6.96 -11.37
N GLU A 61 -7.54 8.05 -11.92
CA GLU A 61 -6.13 8.12 -12.34
C GLU A 61 -5.18 7.99 -11.15
N VAL A 62 -5.48 8.62 -10.02
CA VAL A 62 -4.67 8.52 -8.80
C VAL A 62 -4.68 7.11 -8.25
N LEU A 63 -5.84 6.44 -8.22
CA LEU A 63 -5.93 5.03 -7.83
C LEU A 63 -5.11 4.12 -8.76
N HIS A 64 -5.14 4.38 -10.06
CA HIS A 64 -4.33 3.61 -11.01
C HIS A 64 -2.83 3.78 -10.75
N LYS A 65 -2.37 5.02 -10.58
CA LYS A 65 -0.96 5.31 -10.24
C LYS A 65 -0.55 4.72 -8.89
N LEU A 66 -1.46 4.68 -7.93
CA LEU A 66 -1.21 4.09 -6.61
C LEU A 66 -1.08 2.56 -6.71
N ALA A 67 -1.94 1.90 -7.49
CA ALA A 67 -1.82 0.46 -7.76
C ALA A 67 -0.49 0.15 -8.45
N ASP A 68 -0.08 0.97 -9.43
CA ASP A 68 1.21 0.83 -10.11
C ASP A 68 2.39 1.04 -9.17
N TYR A 69 2.29 2.00 -8.22
CA TYR A 69 3.32 2.25 -7.22
C TYR A 69 3.55 1.01 -6.35
N PHE A 70 2.49 0.46 -5.75
CA PHE A 70 2.60 -0.76 -4.93
C PHE A 70 2.93 -1.99 -5.77
N GLY A 71 2.48 -2.04 -7.02
CA GLY A 71 2.73 -3.13 -7.95
C GLY A 71 4.19 -3.29 -8.40
N ARG A 72 5.09 -2.36 -8.02
CA ARG A 72 6.55 -2.45 -8.26
C ARG A 72 7.29 -3.19 -7.15
N TYR A 73 6.70 -3.35 -5.98
CA TYR A 73 7.31 -4.11 -4.89
C TYR A 73 7.29 -5.62 -5.20
N PRO A 74 8.18 -6.41 -4.58
CA PRO A 74 8.20 -7.86 -4.73
C PRO A 74 6.81 -8.49 -4.58
N LYS A 75 6.51 -9.41 -5.48
CA LYS A 75 5.24 -10.16 -5.52
C LYS A 75 5.48 -11.63 -5.25
N TYR A 76 4.43 -12.34 -4.84
CA TYR A 76 4.52 -13.76 -4.65
C TYR A 76 4.75 -14.46 -6.00
N SER A 77 5.81 -15.26 -6.09
CA SER A 77 6.21 -15.94 -7.33
C SER A 77 5.89 -17.44 -7.37
N GLY A 78 5.17 -17.97 -6.37
CA GLY A 78 4.92 -19.41 -6.20
C GLY A 78 5.85 -20.04 -5.16
N PHE A 79 5.63 -21.31 -4.79
CA PHE A 79 6.43 -21.99 -3.75
C PHE A 79 7.62 -22.78 -4.35
N PRO A 80 8.85 -22.68 -3.79
CA PRO A 80 9.24 -21.75 -2.74
C PRO A 80 9.28 -20.32 -3.29
N ASN A 81 8.78 -19.36 -2.49
CA ASN A 81 8.77 -17.96 -2.89
C ASN A 81 10.21 -17.50 -3.14
N ASN A 82 10.41 -16.63 -4.12
CA ASN A 82 11.70 -15.94 -4.25
C ASN A 82 12.05 -15.37 -2.88
N SER A 83 13.22 -15.74 -2.36
CA SER A 83 13.67 -15.25 -1.06
C SER A 83 13.81 -13.74 -1.15
N ILE A 84 13.08 -13.01 -0.30
CA ILE A 84 13.29 -11.58 -0.09
C ILE A 84 14.77 -11.39 0.26
N ASP A 85 15.48 -10.60 -0.54
CA ASP A 85 16.89 -10.31 -0.32
C ASP A 85 17.07 -9.02 0.51
N GLU A 86 18.33 -8.67 0.80
CA GLU A 86 18.64 -7.46 1.58
C GLU A 86 18.17 -6.17 0.87
N ASN A 87 18.16 -6.11 -0.46
CA ASN A 87 17.69 -4.94 -1.19
C ASN A 87 16.17 -4.80 -1.07
N ASP A 88 15.45 -5.92 -1.16
CA ASP A 88 14.00 -5.94 -0.95
C ASP A 88 13.63 -5.47 0.47
N ILE A 89 14.40 -5.93 1.47
CA ILE A 89 14.26 -5.47 2.86
C ILE A 89 14.44 -3.95 2.96
N GLU A 90 15.51 -3.41 2.38
CA GLU A 90 15.77 -1.96 2.39
C GLU A 90 14.64 -1.17 1.72
N MET A 91 14.13 -1.65 0.58
CA MET A 91 12.98 -1.06 -0.11
C MET A 91 11.73 -1.01 0.77
N PHE A 92 11.44 -2.07 1.53
CA PHE A 92 10.29 -2.08 2.43
C PHE A 92 10.49 -1.19 3.66
N VAL A 93 11.70 -1.13 4.20
CA VAL A 93 12.05 -0.19 5.27
C VAL A 93 11.85 1.26 4.82
N GLU A 94 12.26 1.58 3.59
CA GLU A 94 12.04 2.90 2.99
C GLU A 94 10.56 3.18 2.75
N LEU A 95 9.82 2.23 2.17
CA LEU A 95 8.37 2.32 2.02
C LEU A 95 7.70 2.69 3.34
N ARG A 96 8.05 2.00 4.43
CA ARG A 96 7.50 2.28 5.76
C ARG A 96 7.76 3.72 6.20
N LYS A 97 8.96 4.26 5.96
CA LYS A 97 9.29 5.65 6.29
C LYS A 97 8.41 6.62 5.50
N ASN A 98 8.25 6.38 4.20
CA ASN A 98 7.44 7.21 3.31
C ASN A 98 5.97 7.19 3.70
N LEU A 99 5.41 5.99 3.97
CA LEU A 99 4.04 5.82 4.45
C LEU A 99 3.78 6.61 5.75
N ARG A 100 4.70 6.54 6.72
CA ARG A 100 4.56 7.30 7.96
C ARG A 100 4.69 8.81 7.77
N ALA A 101 5.57 9.26 6.87
CA ALA A 101 5.78 10.68 6.61
C ALA A 101 4.51 11.37 6.08
N ILE A 102 3.67 10.64 5.34
CA ILE A 102 2.39 11.13 4.81
C ILE A 102 1.19 10.77 5.69
N GLY A 103 1.41 10.18 6.86
CA GLY A 103 0.36 9.86 7.83
C GLY A 103 -0.34 8.52 7.64
N TRP A 104 0.15 7.62 6.78
CA TRP A 104 -0.31 6.22 6.70
C TRP A 104 0.56 5.32 7.57
N GLY A 105 0.16 5.12 8.82
CA GLY A 105 0.85 4.16 9.69
C GLY A 105 0.02 3.80 10.91
N MET A 106 0.39 2.69 11.54
CA MET A 106 -0.24 2.28 12.80
C MET A 106 -0.18 3.42 13.82
N ASN A 107 -1.32 3.65 14.49
CA ASN A 107 -1.52 4.71 15.48
C ASN A 107 -1.38 6.16 14.93
N LEU A 108 -1.49 6.35 13.61
CA LEU A 108 -1.63 7.66 12.95
C LEU A 108 -3.07 7.86 12.44
N ASN A 109 -3.32 8.98 11.75
CA ASN A 109 -4.63 9.30 11.19
C ASN A 109 -4.90 8.53 9.88
N TYR A 110 -6.01 7.80 9.87
CA TYR A 110 -6.58 7.21 8.66
C TYR A 110 -7.08 8.29 7.70
N SER A 111 -7.11 8.02 6.40
CA SER A 111 -7.83 8.90 5.48
C SER A 111 -9.32 8.89 5.81
N SER A 112 -9.88 10.07 6.04
CA SER A 112 -11.26 10.29 6.45
C SER A 112 -12.22 10.44 5.26
N ASP A 113 -11.69 10.77 4.09
CA ASP A 113 -12.43 10.89 2.83
C ASP A 113 -11.52 10.62 1.60
N TRP A 114 -12.11 10.76 0.42
CA TRP A 114 -11.42 10.60 -0.86
C TRP A 114 -10.36 11.67 -1.12
N ASN A 115 -10.62 12.93 -0.75
CA ASN A 115 -9.67 14.02 -0.98
C ASN A 115 -8.38 13.78 -0.19
N GLU A 116 -8.51 13.40 1.08
CA GLU A 116 -7.36 13.06 1.92
C GLU A 116 -6.62 11.82 1.43
N LEU A 117 -7.34 10.81 0.91
CA LEU A 117 -6.70 9.65 0.29
C LEU A 117 -5.91 10.06 -0.96
N THR A 118 -6.52 10.84 -1.86
CA THR A 118 -5.94 11.30 -3.11
C THR A 118 -4.72 12.18 -2.87
N GLU A 119 -4.78 13.09 -1.89
CA GLU A 119 -3.65 13.93 -1.48
C GLU A 119 -2.47 13.07 -0.96
N LYS A 120 -2.72 12.16 -0.01
CA LYS A 120 -1.67 11.28 0.53
C LYS A 120 -1.08 10.37 -0.56
N ALA A 121 -1.93 9.82 -1.44
CA ALA A 121 -1.49 9.00 -2.56
C ALA A 121 -0.54 9.77 -3.48
N ASN A 122 -0.92 11.00 -3.87
CA ASN A 122 -0.07 11.85 -4.68
C ASN A 122 1.25 12.19 -3.97
N ASN A 123 1.23 12.47 -2.66
CA ASN A 123 2.44 12.72 -1.90
C ASN A 123 3.36 11.48 -1.86
N LEU A 124 2.80 10.27 -1.72
CA LEU A 124 3.56 9.02 -1.77
C LEU A 124 4.19 8.76 -3.14
N ILE A 125 3.40 8.93 -4.21
CA ILE A 125 3.83 8.64 -5.58
C ILE A 125 4.94 9.62 -6.01
N ASN A 126 4.90 10.85 -5.50
CA ASN A 126 5.87 11.90 -5.83
C ASN A 126 7.03 12.01 -4.84
N SER A 127 6.98 11.34 -3.68
CA SER A 127 8.13 11.25 -2.77
C SER A 127 9.23 10.46 -3.47
N ARG A 128 10.27 11.17 -3.89
CA ARG A 128 11.52 10.63 -4.44
C ARG A 128 12.57 10.53 -3.36
#